data_AF-G2Q428-F1
#
_entry.id   AF-G2Q428-F1
#
_cell.length_a   1.000
_cell.length_b   1.000
_cell.length_c   1.000
_cell.angle_alpha   90.00
_cell.angle_beta   90.00
_cell.angle_gamma   90.00
#
_symmetry.space_group_name_H-M   'P 1'
#
loop_
_entity.id
_entity.type
_entity.pdbx_description
1 polymer ?
#
loop_
_entity_poly.entity_id
_entity_poly.type
_entity_poly.pdbx_seq_one_letter_code
_entity_poly.pdbx_strand_id
1 'polypeptide(L)'
;MIVAPTYISAGEPLMKTAGVALCGIIPAVYVAWTTSPFVAAMHLHLPPYARWSPAILERFARTAPPGTRLDVTTMSLIGKPRVSSMTLADLRPARRRLGTVNYARDTSRLDATRKWWRFRAVAEFSVQEGAEKRVKTGWVWRDIRDGIAKRAAAQAAAAKQ
;
A
#
# COMPACT_ATOMS: atom_id res chain seq x y z
N MET A 1 9.86 11.22 -25.09
CA MET A 1 10.69 12.17 -24.31
C MET A 1 11.98 12.43 -25.09
N ILE A 2 11.91 13.20 -26.19
CA ILE A 2 13.06 13.53 -27.08
C ILE A 2 12.84 14.97 -27.59
N VAL A 3 12.74 15.94 -26.69
CA VAL A 3 12.59 17.37 -27.05
C VAL A 3 13.59 18.25 -26.28
N ALA A 4 14.12 17.78 -25.15
CA ALA A 4 15.17 18.47 -24.42
C ALA A 4 16.48 18.68 -25.23
N PRO A 5 16.96 17.74 -26.09
CA PRO A 5 18.22 17.95 -26.80
C PRO A 5 18.12 19.05 -27.86
N THR A 6 16.95 19.23 -28.48
CA THR A 6 16.77 20.19 -29.58
C THR A 6 16.72 21.63 -29.11
N TYR A 7 16.29 21.88 -27.87
CA TYR A 7 16.29 23.21 -27.26
C TYR A 7 17.70 23.68 -26.86
N ILE A 8 18.60 22.75 -26.50
CA ILE A 8 20.00 23.06 -26.19
C ILE A 8 20.77 23.42 -27.47
N SER A 9 20.46 22.77 -28.59
CA SER A 9 21.05 23.11 -29.90
C SER A 9 20.50 24.40 -30.53
N ALA A 10 19.37 24.92 -30.04
CA ALA A 10 18.68 26.10 -30.60
C ALA A 10 19.06 27.44 -29.95
N GLY A 11 19.91 27.45 -28.91
CA GLY A 11 20.34 28.68 -28.22
C GLY A 11 19.23 29.39 -27.42
N GLU A 12 18.11 28.72 -27.17
CA GLU A 12 16.96 29.29 -26.43
C GLU A 12 17.30 29.49 -24.93
N PRO A 13 16.65 30.45 -24.24
CA PRO A 13 16.91 30.75 -22.85
C PRO A 13 16.76 29.50 -21.97
N LEU A 14 17.78 29.23 -21.15
CA LEU A 14 17.83 28.11 -20.21
C LEU A 14 16.55 27.93 -19.39
N MET A 15 15.84 29.02 -19.08
CA MET A 15 14.56 29.02 -18.37
C MET A 15 13.42 28.34 -19.15
N LYS A 16 13.35 28.50 -20.48
CA LYS A 16 12.31 27.85 -21.31
C LYS A 16 12.59 26.35 -21.43
N THR A 17 13.85 25.98 -21.66
CA THR A 17 14.30 24.58 -21.72
C THR A 17 14.05 23.86 -20.39
N ALA A 18 14.36 24.52 -19.27
CA ALA A 18 14.06 24.02 -17.93
C ALA A 18 12.54 23.90 -17.70
N GLY A 19 11.74 24.87 -18.14
CA GLY A 19 10.28 24.82 -18.06
C GLY A 19 9.67 23.62 -18.81
N VAL A 20 10.15 23.36 -20.04
CA VAL A 20 9.70 22.20 -20.84
C VAL A 20 10.12 20.88 -20.20
N ALA A 21 11.36 20.79 -19.68
CA ALA A 21 11.82 19.60 -18.98
C ALA A 21 11.01 19.33 -17.70
N LEU A 22 10.74 20.37 -16.90
CA LEU A 22 9.92 20.28 -15.70
C LEU A 22 8.47 19.86 -16.00
N CYS A 23 7.90 20.36 -17.10
CA CYS A 23 6.56 19.96 -17.57
C CYS A 23 6.44 18.45 -17.82
N GLY A 24 7.51 17.80 -18.27
CA GLY A 24 7.53 16.33 -18.44
C GLY A 24 7.79 15.57 -17.13
N ILE A 25 8.65 16.08 -16.26
CA ILE A 25 9.09 15.40 -15.05
C ILE A 25 8.01 15.45 -13.96
N ILE A 26 7.35 16.60 -13.77
CA ILE A 26 6.39 16.81 -12.67
C ILE A 26 5.22 15.79 -12.75
N PRO A 27 4.54 15.60 -13.89
CA PRO A 27 3.48 14.59 -14.00
C PRO A 27 3.99 13.17 -13.76
N ALA A 28 5.19 12.84 -14.25
CA ALA A 28 5.76 11.51 -14.07
C ALA A 28 6.07 11.22 -12.59
N VAL A 29 6.67 12.18 -11.87
CA VAL A 29 6.95 12.07 -10.43
C VAL A 29 5.65 12.00 -9.64
N TYR A 30 4.63 12.80 -10.01
CA TYR A 30 3.33 12.76 -9.37
C TYR A 30 2.63 11.40 -9.53
N VAL A 31 2.61 10.85 -10.73
CA VAL A 31 2.05 9.51 -10.99
C VAL A 31 2.83 8.45 -10.23
N ALA A 32 4.16 8.51 -10.23
CA ALA A 32 4.99 7.59 -9.46
C ALA A 32 4.69 7.66 -7.96
N TRP A 33 4.53 8.87 -7.43
CA TRP A 33 4.25 9.11 -6.01
C TRP A 33 2.83 8.68 -5.59
N THR A 34 1.84 8.85 -6.46
CA THR A 34 0.43 8.47 -6.20
C THR A 34 0.18 6.97 -6.36
N THR A 35 0.82 6.33 -7.34
CA THR A 35 0.59 4.90 -7.66
C THR A 35 1.52 3.94 -6.90
N SER A 36 2.63 4.43 -6.34
CA SER A 36 3.55 3.60 -5.54
C SER A 36 2.92 2.77 -4.41
N PRO A 37 1.90 3.23 -3.66
CA PRO A 37 1.29 2.43 -2.60
C PRO A 37 0.23 1.44 -3.10
N PHE A 38 -0.04 1.33 -4.41
CA PHE A 38 -1.13 0.51 -4.92
C PHE A 38 -0.87 -0.97 -4.69
N VAL A 39 -1.85 -1.61 -4.03
CA VAL A 39 -1.81 -3.03 -3.74
C VAL A 39 -2.29 -3.81 -4.95
N ALA A 40 -1.44 -4.71 -5.45
CA ALA A 40 -1.76 -5.59 -6.57
C ALA A 40 -2.45 -6.88 -6.11
N ALA A 41 -1.99 -7.47 -5.01
CA ALA A 41 -2.58 -8.69 -4.44
C ALA A 41 -2.44 -8.71 -2.92
N MET A 42 -3.41 -9.33 -2.25
CA MET A 42 -3.37 -9.60 -0.81
C MET A 42 -3.60 -11.09 -0.57
N HIS A 43 -2.69 -11.73 0.16
CA HIS A 43 -2.80 -13.13 0.54
C HIS A 43 -2.90 -13.22 2.06
N LEU A 44 -4.04 -13.71 2.53
CA LEU A 44 -4.24 -14.00 3.94
C LEU A 44 -3.86 -15.46 4.21
N HIS A 45 -2.98 -15.67 5.20
CA HIS A 45 -2.61 -17.02 5.62
C HIS A 45 -3.70 -17.59 6.52
N LEU A 46 -4.58 -18.36 5.91
CA LEU A 46 -5.66 -19.05 6.61
C LEU A 46 -5.12 -20.31 7.31
N PRO A 47 -5.45 -20.53 8.58
CA PRO A 47 -5.13 -21.79 9.26
C PRO A 47 -5.86 -22.96 8.58
N PRO A 48 -5.35 -24.21 8.68
CA PRO A 48 -5.94 -25.36 7.99
C PRO A 48 -7.44 -25.52 8.23
N TYR A 49 -7.91 -25.33 9.47
CA TYR A 49 -9.33 -25.44 9.83
C TYR A 49 -10.23 -24.42 9.11
N ALA A 50 -9.73 -23.22 8.83
CA ALA A 50 -10.51 -22.16 8.18
C ALA A 50 -10.70 -22.38 6.68
N ARG A 51 -10.04 -23.40 6.10
CA ARG A 51 -10.12 -23.73 4.67
C ARG A 51 -11.18 -24.79 4.35
N TRP A 52 -11.74 -25.44 5.37
CA TRP A 52 -12.63 -26.59 5.19
C TRP A 52 -14.01 -26.22 4.62
N SER A 53 -14.56 -25.07 5.01
CA SER A 53 -15.86 -24.63 4.49
C SER A 53 -15.99 -23.11 4.44
N PRO A 54 -16.82 -22.57 3.54
CA PRO A 54 -17.11 -21.13 3.47
C PRO A 54 -17.69 -20.57 4.77
N ALA A 55 -18.52 -21.35 5.48
CA ALA A 55 -19.12 -20.93 6.74
C ALA A 55 -18.09 -20.79 7.88
N ILE A 56 -17.09 -21.68 7.93
CA ILE A 56 -15.99 -21.57 8.90
C ILE A 56 -15.09 -20.39 8.52
N LEU A 57 -14.82 -20.18 7.23
CA LEU A 57 -14.06 -19.04 6.74
C LEU A 57 -14.74 -17.72 7.12
N GLU A 58 -16.07 -17.64 7.05
CA GLU A 58 -16.81 -16.44 7.42
C GLU A 58 -16.69 -16.14 8.92
N ARG A 59 -16.85 -17.16 9.76
CA ARG A 59 -16.63 -17.02 11.22
C ARG A 59 -15.20 -16.58 11.52
N PHE A 60 -14.23 -17.14 10.82
CA PHE A 60 -12.83 -16.76 10.96
C PHE A 60 -12.60 -15.31 10.51
N ALA A 61 -13.14 -14.88 9.37
CA ALA A 61 -12.95 -13.52 8.86
C ALA A 61 -13.49 -12.46 9.81
N ARG A 62 -14.66 -12.71 10.42
CA ARG A 62 -15.29 -11.83 11.43
C ARG A 62 -14.51 -11.76 12.75
N THR A 63 -13.86 -12.85 13.15
CA THR A 63 -13.14 -12.97 14.42
C THR A 63 -11.62 -13.09 14.24
N ALA A 64 -11.11 -12.64 13.09
CA ALA A 64 -9.73 -12.90 12.66
C ALA A 64 -8.73 -12.42 13.72
N PRO A 65 -7.90 -13.34 14.27
CA PRO A 65 -6.92 -12.99 15.30
C PRO A 65 -5.93 -11.94 14.79
N PRO A 66 -5.48 -11.01 15.66
CA PRO A 66 -4.53 -9.97 15.28
C PRO A 66 -3.19 -10.53 14.77
N GLY A 67 -2.78 -11.71 15.25
CA GLY A 67 -1.56 -12.41 14.81
C GLY A 67 -1.65 -13.11 13.45
N THR A 68 -2.80 -13.07 12.77
CA THR A 68 -2.95 -13.70 11.45
C THR A 68 -2.01 -13.05 10.45
N ARG A 69 -1.25 -13.86 9.71
CA ARG A 69 -0.29 -13.36 8.72
C ARG A 69 -1.01 -12.90 7.45
N LEU A 70 -0.61 -11.74 6.96
CA LEU A 70 -1.08 -11.09 5.75
C LEU A 70 0.13 -10.72 4.88
N ASP A 71 0.14 -11.19 3.64
CA ASP A 71 1.12 -10.79 2.63
C ASP A 71 0.48 -9.81 1.67
N VAL A 72 1.02 -8.59 1.62
CA VAL A 72 0.57 -7.55 0.70
C VAL A 72 1.61 -7.39 -0.40
N THR A 73 1.20 -7.58 -1.65
CA THR A 73 2.05 -7.43 -2.82
C THR A 73 1.78 -6.06 -3.45
N THR A 74 2.79 -5.20 -3.48
CA THR A 74 2.77 -3.94 -4.25
C THR A 74 3.68 -4.06 -5.47
N MET A 75 3.46 -3.22 -6.48
CA MET A 75 4.34 -3.17 -7.65
C MET A 75 5.35 -2.04 -7.48
N SER A 76 6.64 -2.32 -7.71
CA SER A 76 7.63 -1.24 -7.84
C SER A 76 7.44 -0.48 -9.15
N LEU A 77 8.02 0.72 -9.25
CA LEU A 77 8.05 1.51 -10.47
C LEU A 77 8.63 0.77 -11.68
N ILE A 78 9.49 -0.22 -11.45
CA ILE A 78 10.14 -1.04 -12.49
C ILE A 78 9.32 -2.32 -12.76
N GLY A 79 8.06 -2.39 -12.31
CA GLY A 79 7.18 -3.54 -12.50
C GLY A 79 7.54 -4.78 -11.65
N LYS A 80 8.62 -4.72 -10.86
CA LYS A 80 8.99 -5.83 -9.96
C LYS A 80 7.99 -5.94 -8.79
N PRO A 81 7.37 -7.11 -8.56
CA PRO A 81 6.51 -7.33 -7.40
C PRO A 81 7.32 -7.23 -6.10
N ARG A 82 6.74 -6.57 -5.10
CA ARG A 82 7.32 -6.40 -3.77
C ARG A 82 6.33 -6.91 -2.73
N VAL A 83 6.64 -8.07 -2.16
CA VAL A 83 5.83 -8.69 -1.12
C VAL A 83 6.22 -8.13 0.25
N SER A 84 5.22 -7.72 1.03
CA SER A 84 5.35 -7.28 2.41
C SER A 84 4.53 -8.20 3.32
N SER A 85 5.21 -9.12 3.98
CA SER A 85 4.62 -9.98 5.02
C SER A 85 4.50 -9.21 6.34
N MET A 86 3.31 -9.25 6.93
CA MET A 86 3.01 -8.63 8.23
C MET A 86 1.87 -9.37 8.94
N THR A 87 1.52 -8.95 10.14
CA THR A 87 0.31 -9.44 10.83
C THR A 87 -0.86 -8.46 10.65
N LEU A 88 -2.09 -8.91 10.86
CA LEU A 88 -3.27 -8.04 10.87
C LEU A 88 -3.20 -6.95 11.94
N ALA A 89 -2.43 -7.15 13.02
CA ALA A 89 -2.20 -6.17 14.07
C ALA A 89 -1.34 -4.99 13.63
N ASP A 90 -0.39 -5.24 12.72
CA ASP A 90 0.55 -4.24 12.23
C ASP A 90 -0.12 -3.24 11.28
N LEU A 91 -1.23 -3.64 10.67
CA LEU A 91 -1.98 -2.83 9.71
C LEU A 91 -2.98 -1.93 10.43
N ARG A 92 -2.87 -0.62 10.22
CA ARG A 92 -3.75 0.39 10.79
C ARG A 92 -4.43 1.21 9.70
N PRO A 93 -5.70 1.61 9.88
CA PRO A 93 -6.34 2.54 8.97
C PRO A 93 -5.61 3.89 9.05
N ALA A 94 -5.34 4.48 7.90
CA ALA A 94 -4.65 5.75 7.79
C ALA A 94 -5.22 6.53 6.61
N ARG A 95 -5.11 7.86 6.65
CA ARG A 95 -5.41 8.74 5.51
C ARG A 95 -4.16 9.55 5.19
N ARG A 96 -3.41 9.13 4.17
CA ARG A 96 -2.18 9.82 3.71
C ARG A 96 -2.21 10.04 2.20
N ARG A 97 -1.26 10.82 1.68
CA ARG A 97 -1.10 11.16 0.25
C ARG A 97 -2.42 11.59 -0.40
N LEU A 98 -2.96 12.73 0.04
CA LEU A 98 -4.24 13.28 -0.44
C LEU A 98 -5.44 12.31 -0.30
N GLY A 99 -5.34 11.30 0.57
CA GLY A 99 -6.38 10.30 0.78
C GLY A 99 -6.27 9.06 -0.10
N THR A 100 -5.20 8.92 -0.88
CA THR A 100 -4.94 7.71 -1.67
C THR A 100 -4.50 6.54 -0.80
N VAL A 101 -3.79 6.80 0.30
CA VAL A 101 -3.34 5.74 1.22
C VAL A 101 -4.39 5.50 2.28
N ASN A 102 -4.88 4.26 2.35
CA ASN A 102 -5.94 3.82 3.27
C ASN A 102 -5.40 3.05 4.48
N TYR A 103 -4.23 2.43 4.35
CA TYR A 103 -3.61 1.67 5.43
C TYR A 103 -2.14 2.01 5.57
N ALA A 104 -1.67 1.99 6.82
CA ALA A 104 -0.27 2.14 7.15
C ALA A 104 0.17 1.08 8.14
N ARG A 105 1.46 0.74 8.11
CA ARG A 105 2.11 -0.05 9.16
C ARG A 105 3.30 0.71 9.72
N ASP A 106 3.65 0.42 10.96
CA ASP A 106 4.91 0.92 11.51
C ASP A 106 6.09 0.11 10.96
N THR A 107 7.03 0.80 10.31
CA THR A 107 8.25 0.19 9.76
C THR A 107 9.50 0.63 10.50
N SER A 108 9.41 1.42 11.57
CA SER A 108 10.56 1.95 12.32
C SER A 108 11.60 0.87 12.66
N ARG A 109 11.14 -0.23 13.26
CA ARG A 109 11.98 -1.38 13.62
C ARG A 109 12.57 -2.12 12.41
N LEU A 110 11.82 -2.19 11.31
CA LEU A 110 12.27 -2.84 10.08
C LEU A 110 13.29 -1.99 9.32
N ASP A 111 13.15 -0.67 9.37
CA ASP A 111 14.07 0.26 8.74
C ASP A 111 15.37 0.37 9.56
N ALA A 112 15.31 0.32 10.89
CA ALA A 112 16.49 0.35 11.76
C ALA A 112 17.49 -0.79 11.51
N THR A 113 16.99 -1.96 11.08
CA THR A 113 17.83 -3.15 10.79
C THR A 113 18.25 -3.21 9.31
N ARG A 114 17.74 -2.33 8.45
CA ARG A 114 18.05 -2.34 7.02
C ARG A 114 19.33 -1.58 6.74
N LYS A 115 20.14 -2.14 5.84
CA LYS A 115 21.30 -1.47 5.27
C LYS A 115 20.85 -0.23 4.47
N TRP A 116 21.60 0.86 4.56
CA TRP A 116 21.29 2.16 3.94
C TRP A 116 21.03 2.09 2.42
N TRP A 117 21.68 1.15 1.71
CA TRP A 117 21.51 0.93 0.28
C TRP A 117 20.23 0.16 -0.09
N ARG A 118 19.54 -0.45 0.88
CA ARG A 118 18.22 -1.06 0.66
C ARG A 118 17.17 0.00 0.83
N PHE A 119 16.28 0.13 -0.16
CA PHE A 119 15.10 0.96 -0.02
C PHE A 119 14.34 0.66 1.29
N ARG A 120 13.80 1.72 1.89
CA ARG A 120 12.94 1.67 3.08
C ARG A 120 11.83 0.64 2.89
N ALA A 121 11.41 0.03 3.99
CA ALA A 121 10.28 -0.88 3.98
C ALA A 121 9.01 -0.13 3.52
N VAL A 122 8.14 -0.83 2.78
CA VAL A 122 6.84 -0.25 2.39
C VAL A 122 6.02 -0.08 3.66
N ALA A 123 5.64 1.15 3.98
CA ALA A 123 4.85 1.49 5.15
C ALA A 123 3.39 1.81 4.81
N GLU A 124 3.10 2.17 3.56
CA GLU A 124 1.84 2.73 3.12
C GLU A 124 1.22 1.84 2.04
N PHE A 125 -0.07 1.58 2.18
CA PHE A 125 -0.83 0.69 1.29
C PHE A 125 -2.14 1.34 0.88
N SER A 126 -2.40 1.33 -0.42
CA SER A 126 -3.65 1.76 -1.04
C SER A 126 -4.37 0.52 -1.52
N VAL A 127 -5.33 0.06 -0.71
CA VAL A 127 -6.28 -0.98 -1.10
C VAL A 127 -7.46 -0.27 -1.76
N GLN A 128 -7.68 -0.53 -3.05
CA GLN A 128 -8.77 0.07 -3.81
C GLN A 128 -10.11 -0.50 -3.35
N GLU A 129 -11.02 0.37 -2.94
CA GLU A 129 -12.40 -0.02 -2.62
C GLU A 129 -13.13 -0.50 -3.87
N GLY A 130 -13.90 -1.58 -3.75
CA GLY A 130 -14.58 -2.23 -4.86
C GLY A 130 -13.72 -3.25 -5.62
N ALA A 131 -12.40 -3.30 -5.40
CA ALA A 131 -11.55 -4.36 -5.94
C ALA A 131 -11.96 -5.74 -5.39
N GLU A 132 -12.50 -5.79 -4.16
CA GLU A 132 -13.04 -7.01 -3.57
C GLU A 132 -14.19 -7.61 -4.37
N LYS A 133 -14.96 -6.80 -5.11
CA LYS A 133 -16.08 -7.31 -5.94
C LYS A 133 -15.59 -8.11 -7.14
N ARG A 134 -14.32 -7.94 -7.53
CA ARG A 134 -13.69 -8.65 -8.66
C ARG A 134 -13.21 -10.05 -8.26
N VAL A 135 -13.18 -10.38 -6.97
CA VAL A 135 -12.67 -11.64 -6.44
C VAL A 135 -13.80 -12.39 -5.72
N LYS A 136 -14.00 -13.68 -6.04
CA LYS A 136 -15.06 -14.51 -5.43
C LYS A 136 -15.03 -14.49 -3.89
N THR A 137 -13.82 -14.45 -3.31
CA THR A 137 -13.58 -14.42 -1.86
C THR A 137 -13.28 -13.02 -1.33
N GLY A 138 -13.51 -11.96 -2.11
CA GLY A 138 -13.21 -10.59 -1.70
C GLY A 138 -14.02 -10.13 -0.48
N TRP A 139 -15.17 -10.74 -0.22
CA TRP A 139 -15.96 -10.51 1.00
C TRP A 139 -15.17 -10.79 2.28
N VAL A 140 -14.16 -11.66 2.26
CA VAL A 140 -13.29 -11.94 3.41
C VAL A 140 -12.52 -10.68 3.82
N TRP A 141 -12.05 -9.91 2.84
CA TRP A 141 -11.35 -8.65 3.12
C TRP A 141 -12.28 -7.62 3.78
N ARG A 142 -13.55 -7.58 3.38
CA ARG A 142 -14.56 -6.69 3.97
C ARG A 142 -14.74 -6.97 5.47
N ASP A 143 -14.82 -8.23 5.88
CA ASP A 143 -15.00 -8.54 7.30
C ASP A 143 -13.72 -8.24 8.10
N ILE A 144 -12.55 -8.49 7.49
CA ILE A 144 -11.25 -8.21 8.10
C ILE A 144 -11.02 -6.70 8.28
N ARG A 145 -11.34 -5.87 7.27
CA ARG A 145 -11.20 -4.41 7.39
C ARG A 145 -12.08 -3.86 8.50
N ASP A 146 -13.28 -4.40 8.68
CA ASP A 146 -14.20 -3.96 9.73
C ASP A 146 -13.64 -4.34 11.11
N GLY A 147 -13.03 -5.52 11.23
CA GLY A 147 -12.29 -5.93 12.42
C GLY A 147 -11.07 -5.05 12.72
N ILE A 148 -10.29 -4.68 11.70
CA ILE A 148 -9.17 -3.74 11.83
C ILE A 148 -9.64 -2.37 12.30
N ALA A 149 -10.69 -1.82 11.69
CA ALA A 149 -11.25 -0.53 12.04
C ALA A 149 -11.76 -0.48 13.49
N LYS A 150 -12.48 -1.52 13.94
CA LYS A 150 -12.95 -1.66 15.33
C LYS A 150 -11.78 -1.68 16.32
N ARG A 151 -10.73 -2.44 16.03
CA ARG A 151 -9.52 -2.48 16.87
C ARG A 151 -8.80 -1.14 16.93
N ALA A 152 -8.65 -0.47 15.79
CA ALA A 152 -8.03 0.84 15.72
C ALA A 152 -8.81 1.89 16.53
N ALA A 153 -10.15 1.87 16.45
CA ALA A 153 -11.01 2.73 17.26
C ALA A 153 -10.87 2.45 18.77
N ALA A 154 -10.83 1.17 19.16
CA ALA A 154 -10.63 0.76 20.55
C ALA A 154 -9.25 1.21 21.10
N GLN A 155 -8.19 1.06 20.30
CA GLN A 155 -6.84 1.53 20.67
C GLN A 155 -6.77 3.06 20.80
N ALA A 156 -7.44 3.79 19.91
CA ALA A 156 -7.51 5.25 19.96
C ALA A 156 -8.31 5.75 21.18
N ALA A 157 -9.33 5.00 21.63
CA ALA A 157 -10.07 5.31 22.85
C ALA A 157 -9.22 5.06 24.10
N ALA A 158 -8.52 3.92 24.17
CA ALA A 158 -7.65 3.58 25.29
C ALA A 158 -6.46 4.55 25.45
N ALA A 159 -5.93 5.11 24.36
CA ALA A 159 -4.84 6.08 24.41
C ALA A 159 -5.26 7.49 24.88
N LYS A 160 -6.56 7.76 25.03
CA LYS A 160 -7.11 9.03 25.52
C LYS A 160 -7.49 9.00 27.00
N GLN A 161 -7.48 7.81 27.61
CA GLN A 161 -7.67 7.60 29.05
C GLN A 161 -6.32 7.69 29.75
#